data_AF-A0A1H2B3Q6-F1
#
_entry.id   AF-A0A1H2B3Q6-F1
#
_cell.length_a   1.000
_cell.length_b   1.000
_cell.length_c   1.000
_cell.angle_alpha   90.00
_cell.angle_beta   90.00
_cell.angle_gamma   90.00
#
_symmetry.space_group_name_H-M   'P 1'
#
loop_
_entity.id
_entity.type
_entity.pdbx_description
1 polymer ?
#
loop_
_entity_poly.entity_id
_entity_poly.type
_entity_poly.pdbx_seq_one_letter_code
_entity_poly.pdbx_strand_id
1 'polypeptide(L)'
;MDLHPDDHEELLHGKSTLELWRRSDHAFQVADELMRMHGGTVPMSELLWLGAESYLPRQWRAGRAPEPIEAAVLVYNRWRKLEERRLERRNRPADPPA
;
A
#
# COMPACT_ATOMS: atom_id res chain seq x y z
N MET A 1 5.63 -5.17 16.92
CA MET A 1 5.73 -5.67 15.54
C MET A 1 7.20 -5.91 15.29
N ASP A 2 7.60 -7.17 15.09
CA ASP A 2 8.96 -7.49 14.68
C ASP A 2 9.14 -7.17 13.19
N LEU A 3 10.07 -6.28 12.89
CA LEU A 3 10.50 -5.99 11.53
C LEU A 3 11.29 -7.20 11.00
N HIS A 4 11.04 -7.55 9.74
CA HIS A 4 11.80 -8.59 9.07
C HIS A 4 13.29 -8.17 9.05
N PRO A 5 14.27 -9.07 9.28
CA PRO A 5 15.68 -8.71 9.37
C PRO A 5 16.20 -7.94 8.13
N ASP A 6 15.67 -8.25 6.94
CA ASP A 6 15.99 -7.53 5.69
C ASP A 6 15.52 -6.06 5.69
N ASP A 7 14.45 -5.74 6.42
CA ASP A 7 13.94 -4.36 6.53
C ASP A 7 14.84 -3.51 7.42
N HIS A 8 15.51 -4.14 8.39
CA HIS A 8 16.43 -3.46 9.30
C HIS A 8 17.74 -3.06 8.59
N GLU A 9 18.28 -3.92 7.73
CA GLU A 9 19.46 -3.57 6.90
C GLU A 9 19.13 -2.51 5.84
N GLU A 10 17.95 -2.56 5.21
CA GLU A 10 17.55 -1.55 4.23
C GLU A 10 17.37 -0.15 4.83
N LEU A 11 16.99 -0.06 6.11
CA LEU A 11 16.90 1.19 6.86
C LEU A 11 18.28 1.80 7.18
N LEU A 12 19.30 0.96 7.37
CA LEU A 12 20.64 1.39 7.80
C LEU A 12 21.56 1.80 6.63
N HIS A 13 21.33 1.28 5.41
CA HIS A 13 22.27 1.41 4.28
C HIS A 13 21.89 2.40 3.17
N GLY A 14 20.85 3.21 3.36
CA GLY A 14 20.68 4.48 2.61
C GLY A 14 20.13 4.40 1.18
N LYS A 15 19.67 3.24 0.70
CA LYS A 15 18.76 3.14 -0.46
C LYS A 15 17.80 1.97 -0.26
N SER A 16 16.77 2.17 0.56
CA SER A 16 15.74 1.15 0.76
C SER A 16 15.08 0.79 -0.57
N THR A 17 14.67 -0.47 -0.73
CA THR A 17 13.97 -0.92 -1.95
C THR A 17 12.74 -0.07 -2.21
N LEU A 18 12.11 0.39 -1.13
CA LEU A 18 11.02 1.35 -1.16
C LEU A 18 11.39 2.66 -1.87
N GLU A 19 12.51 3.29 -1.52
CA GLU A 19 12.93 4.55 -2.14
C GLU A 19 13.28 4.41 -3.62
N LEU A 20 13.86 3.27 -4.00
CA LEU A 20 14.12 2.95 -5.40
C LEU A 20 12.82 2.73 -6.18
N TRP A 21 11.88 1.98 -5.59
CA TRP A 21 10.58 1.74 -6.19
C TRP A 21 9.78 3.05 -6.34
N ARG A 22 9.74 3.91 -5.32
CA ARG A 22 9.04 5.21 -5.36
C ARG A 22 9.48 6.10 -6.52
N ARG A 23 10.72 5.95 -7.00
CA ARG A 23 11.29 6.73 -8.12
C ARG A 23 11.23 5.99 -9.46
N SER A 24 10.68 4.78 -9.49
CA SER A 24 10.56 3.97 -10.70
C SER A 24 9.32 4.35 -11.51
N ASP A 25 9.40 4.17 -12.83
CA ASP A 25 8.25 4.33 -13.74
C ASP A 25 7.05 3.48 -13.31
N HIS A 26 7.32 2.29 -12.76
CA HIS A 26 6.29 1.39 -12.25
C HIS A 26 5.47 2.03 -11.12
N ALA A 27 6.11 2.73 -10.17
CA ALA A 27 5.37 3.39 -9.09
C ALA A 27 4.49 4.55 -9.62
N PHE A 28 4.99 5.31 -10.60
CA PHE A 28 4.22 6.37 -11.25
C PHE A 28 3.01 5.81 -12.02
N GLN A 29 3.19 4.71 -12.75
CA GLN A 29 2.10 4.05 -13.47
C GLN A 29 1.04 3.48 -12.52
N VAL A 30 1.45 2.83 -11.42
CA VAL A 30 0.52 2.35 -10.39
C VAL A 30 -0.25 3.51 -9.77
N ALA A 31 0.40 4.65 -9.50
CA ALA A 31 -0.27 5.83 -8.97
C ALA A 31 -1.31 6.39 -9.95
N ASP A 32 -1.00 6.44 -11.25
CA ASP A 32 -1.94 6.89 -12.28
C ASP A 32 -3.18 5.97 -12.36
N GLU A 33 -2.98 4.65 -12.38
CA GLU A 33 -4.08 3.69 -12.39
C GLU A 33 -4.95 3.78 -11.12
N LEU A 34 -4.34 4.01 -9.96
CA LEU A 34 -5.06 4.26 -8.71
C LEU A 34 -5.92 5.53 -8.77
N MET A 35 -5.39 6.61 -9.36
CA MET A 35 -6.15 7.85 -9.56
C MET A 35 -7.37 7.63 -10.47
N ARG A 36 -7.19 6.88 -11.57
CA ARG A 36 -8.27 6.52 -12.50
C ARG A 36 -9.35 5.69 -11.81
N MET A 37 -8.97 4.67 -11.03
CA MET A 37 -9.92 3.81 -10.32
C MET A 37 -10.73 4.54 -9.24
N HIS A 38 -10.13 5.53 -8.58
CA HIS A 38 -10.81 6.29 -7.54
C HIS A 38 -11.68 7.44 -8.09
N GLY A 39 -11.45 7.88 -9.33
CA GLY A 39 -12.22 8.95 -9.97
C GLY A 39 -11.76 10.37 -9.62
N GLY A 40 -10.48 10.56 -9.30
CA GLY A 40 -9.90 11.88 -9.04
C GLY A 40 -8.47 11.86 -8.50
N THR A 41 -7.93 13.03 -8.17
CA THR A 41 -6.69 13.16 -7.40
C THR A 41 -6.93 12.63 -6.00
N VAL A 42 -6.57 11.38 -5.77
CA VAL A 42 -6.53 10.80 -4.43
C VAL A 42 -5.55 11.68 -3.63
N PRO A 43 -5.95 12.33 -2.51
CA PRO A 43 -4.98 12.55 -1.46
C PRO A 43 -4.59 11.14 -1.05
N MET A 44 -3.49 10.61 -1.60
CA MET A 44 -2.99 9.25 -1.36
C MET A 44 -3.05 9.01 0.13
N SER A 45 -4.18 8.47 0.62
CA SER A 45 -4.35 8.35 2.06
C SER A 45 -3.16 7.53 2.49
N GLU A 46 -2.44 7.98 3.52
CA GLU A 46 -1.16 7.37 3.88
C GLU A 46 -1.29 5.86 3.94
N LEU A 47 -2.45 5.34 4.33
CA LEU A 47 -2.80 3.92 4.40
C LEU A 47 -2.89 3.18 3.07
N LEU A 48 -3.44 3.81 2.02
CA LEU A 48 -3.48 3.22 0.68
C LEU A 48 -2.05 3.10 0.12
N TRP A 49 -1.26 4.15 0.32
CA TRP A 49 0.13 4.18 -0.13
C TRP A 49 1.05 3.29 0.72
N LEU A 50 0.93 3.31 2.05
CA LEU A 50 1.60 2.38 2.98
C LEU A 50 1.31 0.91 2.61
N GLY A 51 0.07 0.62 2.18
CA GLY A 51 -0.29 -0.70 1.67
C GLY A 51 0.48 -1.08 0.41
N ALA A 52 0.59 -0.17 -0.55
CA ALA A 52 1.37 -0.35 -1.77
C ALA A 52 2.86 -0.53 -1.47
N GLU A 53 3.41 0.34 -0.62
CA GLU A 53 4.80 0.37 -0.17
C GLU A 53 5.22 -0.86 0.62
N SER A 54 4.29 -1.50 1.33
CA SER A 54 4.58 -2.75 2.04
C SER A 54 4.78 -3.97 1.12
N TYR A 55 4.25 -3.93 -0.11
CA TYR A 55 4.12 -5.10 -0.97
C TYR A 55 4.86 -4.96 -2.31
N LEU A 56 4.65 -3.87 -3.02
CA LEU A 56 5.13 -3.69 -4.39
C LEU A 56 6.65 -3.53 -4.52
N PRO A 57 7.37 -2.83 -3.61
CA PRO A 57 8.81 -2.66 -3.77
C PRO A 57 9.58 -3.98 -3.86
N ARG A 58 9.22 -4.97 -3.04
CA ARG A 58 9.87 -6.30 -3.04
C ARG A 58 9.58 -7.08 -4.31
N GLN A 59 8.32 -7.07 -4.79
CA GLN A 59 7.95 -7.76 -6.03
C GLN A 59 8.61 -7.11 -7.24
N TRP A 60 8.65 -5.78 -7.27
CA TRP A 60 9.32 -5.00 -8.32
C TRP A 60 10.82 -5.27 -8.38
N ARG A 61 11.52 -5.20 -7.24
CA ARG A 61 12.96 -5.50 -7.20
C ARG A 61 13.28 -6.94 -7.61
N ALA A 62 12.36 -7.87 -7.37
CA ALA A 62 12.49 -9.26 -7.78
C ALA A 62 12.07 -9.53 -9.24
N GLY A 63 11.71 -8.50 -10.03
CA GLY A 63 11.23 -8.66 -11.41
C GLY A 63 9.91 -9.42 -11.53
N ARG A 64 9.13 -9.46 -10.44
CA ARG A 64 7.86 -10.19 -10.29
C ARG A 64 6.70 -9.25 -9.95
N ALA A 65 6.87 -7.95 -10.15
CA ALA A 65 5.78 -7.00 -9.96
C ALA A 65 4.66 -7.31 -10.97
N PRO A 66 3.40 -7.32 -10.51
CA PRO A 66 2.25 -7.38 -11.41
C PRO A 66 2.21 -6.14 -12.29
N GLU A 67 1.49 -6.21 -13.41
CA GLU A 67 1.29 -5.05 -14.29
C GLU A 67 0.69 -3.88 -13.50
N PRO A 68 0.98 -2.60 -13.87
CA PRO A 68 0.59 -1.45 -13.06
C PRO A 68 -0.91 -1.40 -12.72
N ILE A 69 -1.78 -1.78 -13.67
CA ILE A 69 -3.23 -1.86 -13.46
C ILE A 69 -3.60 -2.96 -12.46
N GLU A 70 -2.97 -4.13 -12.53
CA GLU A 70 -3.20 -5.24 -11.62
C GLU A 70 -2.70 -4.91 -10.20
N ALA A 71 -1.50 -4.33 -10.11
CA ALA A 71 -0.93 -3.82 -8.88
C ALA A 71 -1.87 -2.80 -8.21
N ALA A 72 -2.40 -1.86 -8.98
CA ALA A 72 -3.32 -0.85 -8.50
C ALA A 72 -4.66 -1.47 -8.03
N VAL A 73 -5.21 -2.45 -8.75
CA VAL A 73 -6.42 -3.18 -8.33
C VAL A 73 -6.19 -3.92 -7.00
N LEU A 74 -5.04 -4.60 -6.85
CA LEU A 74 -4.69 -5.32 -5.62
C LEU A 74 -4.59 -4.36 -4.42
N VAL A 75 -3.89 -3.24 -4.60
CA VAL A 75 -3.76 -2.19 -3.57
C VAL A 75 -5.12 -1.63 -3.19
N TYR A 76 -5.93 -1.27 -4.19
CA TYR A 76 -7.25 -0.67 -3.97
C TYR A 76 -8.21 -1.62 -3.23
N ASN A 77 -8.25 -2.90 -3.63
CA ASN A 77 -9.06 -3.91 -2.96
C ASN A 77 -8.64 -4.14 -1.51
N ARG A 78 -7.33 -4.13 -1.23
CA ARG A 78 -6.81 -4.29 0.14
C ARG A 78 -7.17 -3.09 1.01
N TRP A 79 -7.04 -1.88 0.47
CA TRP A 79 -7.47 -0.66 1.14
C TRP A 79 -8.97 -0.68 1.44
N ARG A 80 -9.82 -0.99 0.45
CA ARG A 80 -11.28 -1.05 0.62
C ARG A 80 -11.66 -1.97 1.78
N LYS A 81 -11.09 -3.18 1.83
CA LYS A 81 -11.34 -4.14 2.93
C LYS A 81 -10.93 -3.61 4.31
N LEU A 82 -9.85 -2.84 4.39
CA LEU A 82 -9.42 -2.23 5.65
C LEU A 82 -10.39 -1.12 6.09
N GLU A 83 -10.89 -0.34 5.14
CA GLU A 83 -11.82 0.74 5.40
C GLU A 83 -13.20 0.22 5.80
N GLU A 84 -13.70 -0.83 5.13
CA GLU A 84 -14.90 -1.57 5.52
C GLU A 84 -14.80 -2.05 6.98
N ARG A 85 -13.69 -2.70 7.37
CA ARG A 85 -13.48 -3.15 8.76
C ARG A 85 -13.39 -2.02 9.77
N ARG A 86 -12.94 -0.83 9.37
CA ARG A 86 -12.92 0.35 10.25
C ARG A 86 -14.31 0.91 10.43
N LEU A 87 -15.08 0.98 9.36
CA LEU A 87 -16.47 1.40 9.39
C LEU A 87 -17.30 0.45 10.25
N GLU A 88 -17.11 -0.87 10.11
CA GLU A 88 -17.74 -1.88 10.96
C GLU A 88 -17.42 -1.69 12.44
N ARG A 89 -16.14 -1.45 12.78
CA ARG A 89 -15.74 -1.18 14.17
C ARG A 89 -16.34 0.11 14.72
N ARG A 90 -16.48 1.14 13.89
CA ARG A 90 -17.09 2.42 14.26
C ARG A 90 -18.59 2.31 14.43
N ASN A 91 -19.24 1.46 13.63
CA ASN A 91 -20.68 1.23 13.65
C ASN A 91 -21.12 0.18 14.66
N ARG A 92 -20.18 -0.56 15.27
CA ARG A 92 -20.48 -1.46 16.39
C ARG A 92 -20.86 -0.61 17.60
N PRO A 93 -22.13 -0.65 18.08
CA PRO A 93 -22.49 0.04 19.30
C PRO A 93 -21.64 -0.53 20.44
N ALA A 94 -21.10 0.35 21.27
CA ALA A 94 -20.41 -0.07 22.48
C ALA A 94 -21.38 -0.95 23.28
N ASP A 95 -20.99 -2.21 23.50
CA ASP A 95 -21.72 -3.07 24.43
C ASP A 95 -21.87 -2.30 25.75
N PRO A 96 -23.10 -2.09 26.26
CA PRO A 96 -23.23 -1.57 27.60
C PRO A 96 -22.54 -2.55 28.56
N PRO A 97 -21.75 -2.07 29.52
CA PRO A 97 -21.15 -2.94 30.53
C PRO A 97 -22.28 -3.70 31.25
N ALA A 98 -22.13 -5.02 31.32
CA ALA A 98 -23.01 -5.94 32.04
C ALA A 98 -22.99 -5.68 33.55
#